data_AF-A0A2K3P555-F1
#
_entry.id   AF-A0A2K3P555-F1
#
_cell.length_a   1.000
_cell.length_b   1.000
_cell.length_c   1.000
_cell.angle_alpha   90.00
_cell.angle_beta   90.00
_cell.angle_gamma   90.00
#
_symmetry.space_group_name_H-M   'P 1'
#
loop_
_entity.id
_entity.type
_entity.pdbx_description
1 polymer ?
#
loop_
_entity_poly.entity_id
_entity_poly.type
_entity_poly.pdbx_seq_one_letter_code
_entity_poly.pdbx_strand_id
1 'polypeptide(L)'
;MASHLCKSASRAARSLLSASFHSQGRAVAAAAAVSSITKVPVFASNYGRTGSSGNGSTSWIAGALALPAAAYMVQDQEVQAAELERTFIAIKPDGVQRGLISEIISRFERKGYKLVGIKVTHPTKEFAKQHYHDLKERPFFDGLCDFLSSGPVIAMVWEGQGVITYGRKLIGATDPQKSEPGTIRGDLAVVVGR
;
A
#
# COMPACT_ATOMS: atom_id res chain seq x y z
N MET A 1 -36.63 45.61 22.49
CA MET A 1 -37.53 44.68 21.77
C MET A 1 -36.66 43.68 21.03
N ALA A 2 -36.77 42.37 21.12
CA ALA A 2 -37.31 41.43 22.09
C ALA A 2 -36.63 40.09 21.72
N SER A 3 -36.20 39.35 22.72
CA SER A 3 -35.60 38.01 22.64
C SER A 3 -36.68 36.92 22.49
N HIS A 4 -36.45 35.90 21.65
CA HIS A 4 -37.09 34.58 21.72
C HIS A 4 -36.06 33.57 21.17
N LEU A 5 -35.40 32.65 21.89
CA LEU A 5 -35.73 31.77 23.02
C LEU A 5 -36.60 30.56 22.62
N CYS A 6 -35.89 29.49 22.23
CA CYS A 6 -36.02 28.08 22.62
C CYS A 6 -37.30 27.26 22.34
N LYS A 7 -37.07 26.03 21.85
CA LYS A 7 -37.75 24.72 22.08
C LYS A 7 -37.65 23.90 20.77
N SER A 8 -37.38 22.60 20.72
CA SER A 8 -37.80 21.53 21.62
C SER A 8 -36.91 20.29 21.46
N ALA A 9 -36.70 19.58 22.58
CA ALA A 9 -36.13 18.25 22.65
C ALA A 9 -37.22 17.16 22.51
N SER A 10 -36.75 15.96 22.12
CA SER A 10 -37.24 14.63 22.50
C SER A 10 -38.62 14.14 22.03
N ARG A 11 -38.64 12.99 21.34
CA ARG A 11 -39.42 11.79 21.76
C ARG A 11 -39.16 10.53 20.90
N ALA A 12 -38.86 9.44 21.62
CA ALA A 12 -39.22 8.02 21.42
C ALA A 12 -38.81 7.31 20.11
N ALA A 13 -38.00 6.24 20.09
CA ALA A 13 -38.08 4.91 20.72
C ALA A 13 -38.98 3.88 19.97
N ARG A 14 -38.35 2.75 19.64
CA ARG A 14 -38.87 1.40 19.26
C ARG A 14 -39.27 1.17 17.79
N SER A 15 -38.52 0.28 17.13
CA SER A 15 -39.10 -0.99 16.67
C SER A 15 -38.05 -2.10 16.71
N LEU A 16 -38.41 -3.18 17.40
CA LEU A 16 -37.79 -4.50 17.32
C LEU A 16 -38.58 -5.32 16.30
N LEU A 17 -37.90 -6.34 15.77
CA LEU A 17 -38.41 -7.55 15.11
C LEU A 17 -38.42 -7.56 13.57
N SER A 18 -37.66 -8.55 13.10
CA SER A 18 -38.08 -9.56 12.12
C SER A 18 -38.03 -9.19 10.65
N ALA A 19 -36.94 -9.61 10.00
CA ALA A 19 -37.00 -10.15 8.65
C ALA A 19 -36.13 -11.41 8.57
N SER A 20 -36.79 -12.56 8.75
CA SER A 20 -36.27 -13.85 8.29
C SER A 20 -36.23 -13.83 6.77
N PHE A 21 -35.04 -13.94 6.17
CA PHE A 21 -34.90 -14.40 4.79
C PHE A 21 -33.92 -15.56 4.73
N HIS A 22 -34.48 -16.68 4.32
CA HIS A 22 -33.82 -17.91 3.97
C HIS A 22 -33.30 -17.77 2.54
N SER A 23 -31.99 -17.98 2.30
CA SER A 23 -31.46 -18.90 1.28
C SER A 23 -30.00 -18.59 0.92
N GLN A 24 -29.20 -19.64 1.03
CA GLN A 24 -28.00 -20.00 0.26
C GLN A 24 -26.96 -18.93 -0.14
N GLY A 25 -25.73 -19.13 0.32
CA GLY A 25 -24.55 -18.58 -0.33
C GLY A 25 -23.30 -18.72 0.52
N ARG A 26 -22.37 -19.57 0.09
CA ARG A 26 -21.08 -19.90 0.71
C ARG A 26 -20.29 -18.63 1.08
N ALA A 27 -19.85 -18.53 2.33
CA ALA A 27 -18.68 -17.74 2.71
C ALA A 27 -17.82 -18.58 3.65
N VAL A 28 -16.74 -19.10 3.07
CA VAL A 28 -15.71 -19.87 3.74
C VAL A 28 -14.78 -18.86 4.42
N ALA A 29 -14.98 -18.60 5.71
CA ALA A 29 -14.00 -17.87 6.51
C ALA A 29 -13.03 -18.90 7.12
N ALA A 30 -11.90 -19.09 6.43
CA ALA A 30 -10.80 -19.91 6.93
C ALA A 30 -10.13 -19.19 8.11
N ALA A 31 -10.42 -19.65 9.33
CA ALA A 31 -9.64 -19.31 10.51
C ALA A 31 -8.29 -20.05 10.44
N ALA A 32 -7.24 -19.36 9.99
CA ALA A 32 -5.89 -19.86 10.08
C ALA A 32 -5.42 -19.80 11.54
N ALA A 33 -5.54 -20.92 12.25
CA ALA A 33 -4.90 -21.12 13.54
C ALA A 33 -3.39 -21.22 13.34
N VAL A 34 -2.67 -20.10 13.56
CA VAL A 34 -1.21 -20.13 13.66
C VAL A 34 -0.86 -20.65 15.05
N SER A 35 -0.60 -21.96 15.11
CA SER A 35 0.14 -22.59 16.21
C SER A 35 1.54 -21.96 16.27
N SER A 36 1.84 -21.29 17.37
CA SER A 36 3.23 -20.97 17.74
C SER A 36 3.48 -21.44 19.16
N ILE A 37 4.12 -22.60 19.24
CA ILE A 37 4.79 -23.12 20.43
C ILE A 37 5.95 -22.17 20.71
N THR A 38 5.77 -21.22 21.62
CA THR A 38 6.89 -20.52 22.25
C THR A 38 6.61 -20.33 23.74
N LYS A 39 7.27 -21.21 24.51
CA LYS A 39 7.59 -21.18 25.93
C LYS A 39 7.58 -19.75 26.53
N VAL A 40 6.64 -19.49 27.45
CA VAL A 40 6.70 -18.31 28.33
C VAL A 40 7.44 -18.74 29.62
N PRO A 41 8.46 -18.00 30.10
CA PRO A 41 9.08 -18.32 31.38
C PRO A 41 8.12 -17.92 32.50
N VAL A 42 7.73 -18.90 33.31
CA VAL A 42 7.11 -18.67 34.62
C VAL A 42 8.20 -18.15 35.55
N PHE A 43 8.18 -16.85 35.84
CA PHE A 43 8.84 -16.31 37.04
C PHE A 43 7.83 -15.55 37.89
N ALA A 44 7.85 -15.95 39.16
CA ALA A 44 6.89 -15.73 40.23
C ALA A 44 6.57 -14.27 40.57
N SER A 45 5.42 -14.07 41.21
CA SER A 45 5.41 -13.30 42.47
C SER A 45 4.33 -13.84 43.41
N ASN A 46 4.79 -14.45 44.49
CA ASN A 46 4.00 -14.77 45.67
C ASN A 46 3.65 -13.48 46.41
N TYR A 47 2.37 -13.20 46.59
CA TYR A 47 1.91 -12.37 47.71
C TYR A 47 0.62 -12.95 48.29
N GLY A 48 0.65 -13.25 49.60
CA GLY A 48 -0.50 -13.06 50.46
C GLY A 48 -1.55 -14.16 50.54
N ARG A 49 -1.27 -15.15 51.39
CA ARG A 49 -2.25 -15.92 52.17
C ARG A 49 -3.18 -14.98 52.96
N THR A 50 -4.51 -15.19 52.93
CA THR A 50 -5.45 -15.31 54.08
C THR A 50 -6.90 -15.19 53.58
N GLY A 51 -7.77 -16.10 53.99
CA GLY A 51 -9.21 -15.95 53.79
C GLY A 51 -9.80 -14.86 54.68
N SER A 52 -10.86 -14.21 54.22
CA SER A 52 -12.01 -13.80 55.02
C SER A 52 -13.02 -13.06 54.13
N SER A 53 -14.28 -13.39 54.37
CA SER A 53 -15.49 -12.60 54.12
C SER A 53 -15.27 -11.08 54.00
N GLY A 54 -15.83 -10.47 52.96
CA GLY A 54 -15.96 -9.00 52.86
C GLY A 54 -16.14 -8.48 51.44
N ASN A 55 -17.23 -7.73 51.22
CA ASN A 55 -17.49 -6.86 50.08
C ASN A 55 -16.25 -6.14 49.53
N GLY A 56 -16.06 -6.07 48.21
CA GLY A 56 -14.97 -5.29 47.63
C GLY A 56 -14.86 -5.37 46.11
N SER A 57 -15.60 -4.51 45.43
CA SER A 57 -15.46 -4.11 44.03
C SER A 57 -14.02 -3.74 43.64
N THR A 58 -13.18 -4.68 43.21
CA THR A 58 -11.80 -4.33 42.77
C THR A 58 -11.14 -5.30 41.78
N SER A 59 -11.89 -6.06 40.97
CA SER A 59 -11.28 -7.11 40.12
C SER A 59 -11.46 -6.96 38.59
N TRP A 60 -11.95 -5.81 38.10
CA TRP A 60 -12.26 -5.64 36.66
C TRP A 60 -11.31 -4.70 35.90
N ILE A 61 -10.36 -4.03 36.57
CA ILE A 61 -9.57 -2.95 35.95
C ILE A 61 -8.35 -3.50 35.15
N ALA A 62 -7.89 -4.72 35.42
CA ALA A 62 -6.72 -5.27 34.71
C ALA A 62 -6.97 -5.64 33.24
N GLY A 63 -8.24 -5.85 32.82
CA GLY A 63 -8.59 -6.25 31.45
C GLY A 63 -8.80 -5.09 30.47
N ALA A 64 -9.11 -3.89 30.97
CA ALA A 64 -9.48 -2.75 30.12
C ALA A 64 -8.27 -2.07 29.43
N LEU A 65 -7.05 -2.31 29.93
CA LEU A 65 -5.81 -1.74 29.39
C LEU A 65 -4.99 -2.70 28.53
N ALA A 66 -5.40 -3.97 28.39
CA ALA A 66 -4.69 -4.95 27.55
C ALA A 66 -5.09 -4.89 26.07
N LEU A 67 -6.30 -4.43 25.76
CA LEU A 67 -6.83 -4.30 24.39
C LEU A 67 -6.22 -3.14 23.57
N PRO A 68 -5.89 -1.96 24.13
CA PRO A 68 -5.27 -0.87 23.37
C PRO A 68 -3.89 -1.23 22.81
N ALA A 69 -3.07 -1.98 23.55
CA ALA A 69 -1.70 -2.29 23.16
C ALA A 69 -1.63 -3.27 21.98
N ALA A 70 -2.47 -4.30 21.95
CA ALA A 70 -2.51 -5.25 20.84
C ALA A 70 -3.05 -4.63 19.55
N ALA A 71 -4.06 -3.75 19.65
CA ALA A 71 -4.57 -2.99 18.51
C ALA A 71 -3.51 -2.02 17.95
N TYR A 72 -2.76 -1.35 18.82
CA TYR A 72 -1.64 -0.47 18.43
C TYR A 72 -0.53 -1.25 17.70
N MET A 73 -0.12 -2.40 18.24
CA MET A 73 0.94 -3.23 17.63
C MET A 73 0.54 -3.78 16.25
N VAL A 74 -0.74 -4.12 16.05
CA VAL A 74 -1.24 -4.56 14.74
C VAL A 74 -1.28 -3.40 13.73
N GLN A 75 -1.65 -2.20 14.16
CA GLN A 75 -1.64 -1.01 13.30
C GLN A 75 -0.24 -0.57 12.88
N ASP A 76 0.74 -0.61 13.79
CA ASP A 76 2.12 -0.30 13.45
C ASP A 76 2.67 -1.27 12.39
N GLN A 77 2.28 -2.54 12.44
CA GLN A 77 2.76 -3.55 11.50
C GLN A 77 2.21 -3.34 10.06
N GLU A 78 0.96 -2.91 9.91
CA GLU A 78 0.38 -2.57 8.60
C GLU A 78 0.98 -1.27 8.03
N VAL A 79 1.23 -0.27 8.87
CA VAL A 79 1.86 1.00 8.47
C VAL A 79 3.29 0.76 7.99
N GLN A 80 4.07 -0.05 8.72
CA GLN A 80 5.42 -0.43 8.32
C GLN A 80 5.45 -1.24 7.01
N ALA A 81 4.49 -2.15 6.81
CA ALA A 81 4.38 -2.88 5.56
C ALA A 81 4.03 -1.97 4.37
N ALA A 82 3.19 -0.95 4.59
CA ALA A 82 2.85 0.04 3.58
C ALA A 82 4.03 0.95 3.23
N GLU A 83 4.88 1.31 4.20
CA GLU A 83 6.10 2.11 3.95
C GLU A 83 7.17 1.35 3.16
N LEU A 84 7.18 0.02 3.25
CA LEU A 84 8.14 -0.86 2.55
C LEU A 84 7.67 -1.30 1.15
N GLU A 85 6.60 -0.71 0.62
CA GLU A 85 6.14 -0.95 -0.75
C GLU A 85 7.24 -0.58 -1.75
N ARG A 86 7.42 -1.42 -2.78
CA ARG A 86 8.44 -1.23 -3.81
C ARG A 86 7.83 -1.24 -5.21
N THR A 87 8.37 -0.40 -6.08
CA THR A 87 8.00 -0.37 -7.49
C THR A 87 9.22 -0.42 -8.39
N PHE A 88 9.05 -1.02 -9.56
CA PHE A 88 10.05 -1.07 -10.62
C PHE A 88 9.83 0.08 -11.59
N ILE A 89 10.86 0.91 -11.79
CA ILE A 89 10.87 2.02 -12.73
C ILE A 89 12.06 1.85 -13.67
N ALA A 90 11.82 1.92 -14.97
CA ALA A 90 12.87 1.83 -15.97
C ALA A 90 12.88 3.06 -16.86
N ILE A 91 14.07 3.66 -17.04
CA ILE A 91 14.31 4.67 -18.07
C ILE A 91 14.67 3.93 -19.36
N LYS A 92 13.77 4.00 -20.34
CA LYS A 92 13.92 3.37 -21.66
C LYS A 92 15.08 3.99 -22.46
N PRO A 93 15.53 3.34 -23.56
CA PRO A 93 16.70 3.80 -24.31
C PRO A 93 16.62 5.25 -24.81
N ASP A 94 15.42 5.71 -25.19
CA ASP A 94 15.16 7.10 -25.58
C ASP A 94 15.43 8.09 -24.45
N GLY A 95 15.00 7.77 -23.23
CA GLY A 95 15.23 8.62 -22.06
C GLY A 95 16.71 8.71 -21.69
N VAL A 96 17.44 7.60 -21.86
CA VAL A 96 18.90 7.54 -21.61
C VAL A 96 19.66 8.34 -22.65
N GLN A 97 19.38 8.14 -23.94
CA GLN A 97 20.04 8.85 -25.04
C GLN A 97 19.82 10.36 -24.99
N ARG A 98 18.66 10.79 -24.48
CA ARG A 98 18.32 12.22 -24.30
C ARG A 98 18.87 12.83 -23.01
N GLY A 99 19.61 12.07 -22.20
CA GLY A 99 20.21 12.57 -20.96
C GLY A 99 19.21 12.90 -19.85
N LEU A 100 18.04 12.25 -19.83
CA LEU A 100 16.95 12.55 -18.87
C LEU A 100 17.09 11.82 -17.52
N ILE A 101 18.23 11.19 -17.27
CA ILE A 101 18.44 10.32 -16.10
C ILE A 101 18.32 11.12 -14.80
N SER A 102 19.06 12.24 -14.69
CA SER A 102 19.06 13.08 -13.51
C SER A 102 17.69 13.69 -13.23
N GLU A 103 17.03 14.22 -14.26
CA GLU A 103 15.70 14.83 -14.13
C GLU A 103 14.67 13.81 -13.60
N ILE A 104 14.63 12.60 -14.19
CA ILE A 104 13.69 11.55 -13.77
C ILE A 104 13.97 11.13 -12.32
N ILE A 105 15.23 10.84 -11.97
CA ILE A 105 15.61 10.43 -10.61
C ILE A 105 15.23 11.52 -9.60
N SER A 106 15.56 12.78 -9.91
CA SER A 106 15.29 13.91 -9.01
C SER A 106 13.80 14.04 -8.66
N ARG A 107 12.90 13.65 -9.57
CA ARG A 107 11.45 13.71 -9.34
C ARG A 107 10.96 12.71 -8.31
N PHE A 108 11.59 11.54 -8.24
CA PHE A 108 11.29 10.53 -7.22
C PHE A 108 11.98 10.87 -5.89
N GLU A 109 13.24 11.32 -5.92
CA GLU A 109 13.98 11.71 -4.71
C GLU A 109 13.33 12.90 -4.00
N ARG A 110 13.02 13.98 -4.75
CA ARG A 110 12.38 15.18 -4.18
C ARG A 110 10.98 14.91 -3.63
N LYS A 111 10.35 13.81 -4.04
CA LYS A 111 9.06 13.37 -3.51
C LYS A 111 9.21 12.70 -2.14
N GLY A 112 10.40 12.20 -1.81
CA GLY A 112 10.70 11.47 -0.58
C GLY A 112 10.77 9.96 -0.74
N TYR A 113 10.75 9.43 -1.97
CA TYR A 113 10.96 8.00 -2.19
C TYR A 113 12.43 7.63 -2.06
N LYS A 114 12.69 6.43 -1.54
CA LYS A 114 14.03 5.91 -1.35
C LYS A 114 14.46 5.07 -2.55
N LEU A 115 15.61 5.37 -3.13
CA LEU A 115 16.22 4.53 -4.15
C LEU A 115 16.87 3.32 -3.46
N VAL A 116 16.32 2.12 -3.67
CA VAL A 116 16.85 0.89 -3.04
C VAL A 116 17.74 0.08 -3.98
N GLY A 117 17.64 0.32 -5.29
CA GLY A 117 18.49 -0.32 -6.27
C GLY A 117 18.48 0.41 -7.60
N ILE A 118 19.64 0.46 -8.25
CA ILE A 118 19.82 1.04 -9.57
C ILE A 118 20.84 0.21 -10.35
N LYS A 119 20.57 -0.05 -11.63
CA LYS A 119 21.47 -0.77 -12.52
C LYS A 119 21.35 -0.25 -13.94
N VAL A 120 22.47 -0.04 -14.60
CA VAL A 120 22.52 0.17 -16.05
C VAL A 120 22.63 -1.18 -16.72
N THR A 121 21.76 -1.45 -17.69
CA THR A 121 21.77 -2.70 -18.47
C THR A 121 21.47 -2.44 -19.91
N HIS A 122 21.99 -3.30 -20.79
CA HIS A 122 21.51 -3.41 -22.16
C HIS A 122 20.68 -4.69 -22.27
N PRO A 123 19.33 -4.61 -22.25
CA PRO A 123 18.47 -5.79 -22.25
C PRO A 123 18.58 -6.54 -23.58
N THR A 124 18.70 -7.87 -23.53
CA THR A 124 18.60 -8.67 -24.76
C THR A 124 17.15 -8.76 -25.25
N LYS A 125 16.94 -9.09 -26.53
CA LYS A 125 15.60 -9.22 -27.11
C LYS A 125 14.79 -10.33 -26.41
N GLU A 126 15.44 -11.40 -25.97
CA GLU A 126 14.81 -12.49 -25.22
C GLU A 126 14.28 -11.99 -23.87
N PHE A 127 15.08 -11.20 -23.14
CA PHE A 127 14.66 -10.61 -21.89
C PHE A 127 13.51 -9.62 -22.09
N ALA A 128 13.56 -8.80 -23.16
CA ALA A 128 12.48 -7.88 -23.49
C ALA A 128 11.15 -8.62 -23.76
N LYS A 129 11.19 -9.75 -24.47
CA LYS A 129 10.03 -10.61 -24.72
C LYS A 129 9.47 -11.21 -23.43
N GLN A 130 10.33 -11.64 -22.51
CA GLN A 130 9.91 -12.13 -21.20
C GLN A 130 9.27 -11.02 -20.35
N HIS A 131 9.86 -9.82 -20.35
CA HIS A 131 9.32 -8.67 -19.63
C HIS A 131 7.93 -8.27 -20.14
N TYR A 132 7.72 -8.27 -21.46
CA TYR A 132 6.46 -7.92 -22.10
C TYR A 132 5.57 -9.14 -22.45
N HIS A 133 5.76 -10.28 -21.77
CA HIS A 133 5.06 -11.52 -22.12
C HIS A 133 3.52 -11.40 -22.19
N ASP A 134 2.92 -10.54 -21.35
CA ASP A 134 1.49 -10.23 -21.34
C ASP A 134 0.99 -9.57 -22.65
N LEU A 135 1.89 -9.00 -23.44
CA LEU A 135 1.59 -8.27 -24.67
C LEU A 135 1.93 -9.07 -25.94
N LYS A 136 2.29 -10.35 -25.83
CA LYS A 136 2.76 -11.19 -26.95
C LYS A 136 1.81 -11.25 -28.16
N GLU A 137 0.51 -11.10 -27.94
CA GLU A 137 -0.53 -11.17 -28.99
C GLU A 137 -0.81 -9.81 -29.64
N ARG A 138 -0.19 -8.74 -29.16
CA ARG A 138 -0.40 -7.39 -29.69
C ARG A 138 0.45 -7.18 -30.94
N PRO A 139 -0.06 -6.45 -31.95
CA PRO A 139 0.65 -6.26 -33.23
C PRO A 139 1.94 -5.45 -33.11
N PHE A 140 2.13 -4.72 -32.01
CA PHE A 140 3.32 -3.90 -31.73
C PHE A 140 4.36 -4.59 -30.82
N PHE A 141 4.15 -5.86 -30.45
CA PHE A 141 4.98 -6.57 -29.49
C PHE A 141 6.45 -6.69 -29.93
N ASP A 142 6.70 -7.09 -31.18
CA ASP A 142 8.07 -7.30 -31.64
C ASP A 142 8.85 -5.98 -31.73
N GLY A 143 8.22 -4.93 -32.28
CA GLY A 143 8.79 -3.58 -32.30
C GLY A 143 9.08 -3.03 -30.90
N LEU A 144 8.21 -3.28 -29.92
CA LEU A 144 8.45 -2.90 -28.53
C LEU A 144 9.66 -3.62 -27.92
N CYS A 145 9.85 -4.90 -28.26
CA CYS A 145 11.00 -5.68 -27.80
C CYS A 145 12.31 -5.23 -28.47
N ASP A 146 12.26 -4.94 -29.77
CA ASP A 146 13.38 -4.38 -30.51
C ASP A 146 13.77 -3.00 -29.98
N PHE A 147 12.79 -2.15 -29.71
CA PHE A 147 13.02 -0.84 -29.11
C PHE A 147 13.69 -0.95 -27.75
N LEU A 148 13.20 -1.82 -26.84
CA LEU A 148 13.78 -1.96 -25.51
C LEU A 148 15.21 -2.52 -25.55
N SER A 149 15.52 -3.36 -26.54
CA SER A 149 16.86 -3.94 -26.74
C SER A 149 17.79 -3.10 -27.61
N SER A 150 17.31 -1.99 -28.18
CA SER A 150 18.11 -1.12 -29.06
C SER A 150 19.22 -0.33 -28.35
N GLY A 151 19.16 -0.20 -27.02
CA GLY A 151 20.10 0.66 -26.29
C GLY A 151 20.14 0.42 -24.78
N PRO A 152 20.94 1.21 -24.04
CA PRO A 152 21.04 1.10 -22.60
C PRO A 152 19.76 1.55 -21.89
N VAL A 153 19.41 0.86 -20.82
CA VAL A 153 18.24 1.09 -19.97
C VAL A 153 18.73 1.25 -18.53
N ILE A 154 18.15 2.20 -17.80
CA ILE A 154 18.38 2.35 -16.37
C ILE A 154 17.22 1.68 -15.63
N ALA A 155 17.49 0.55 -15.00
CA ALA A 155 16.55 -0.18 -14.17
C ALA A 155 16.68 0.27 -12.72
N MET A 156 15.58 0.68 -12.10
CA MET A 156 15.54 1.20 -10.74
C MET A 156 14.43 0.54 -9.92
N VAL A 157 14.65 0.46 -8.62
CA VAL A 157 13.65 0.08 -7.64
C VAL A 157 13.51 1.20 -6.61
N TRP A 158 12.30 1.70 -6.46
CA TRP A 158 11.94 2.76 -5.51
C TRP A 158 11.08 2.19 -4.40
N GLU A 159 11.34 2.64 -3.17
CA GLU A 159 10.64 2.23 -1.95
C GLU A 159 9.94 3.43 -1.30
N GLY A 160 8.74 3.18 -0.78
CA GLY A 160 7.99 4.13 0.03
C GLY A 160 6.48 3.93 -0.05
N GLN A 161 5.75 4.60 0.83
CA GLN A 161 4.30 4.44 0.91
C GLN A 161 3.59 4.88 -0.37
N GLY A 162 2.79 3.97 -0.95
CA GLY A 162 2.00 4.24 -2.15
C GLY A 162 2.83 4.43 -3.41
N VAL A 163 4.10 4.00 -3.41
CA VAL A 163 5.06 4.30 -4.49
C VAL A 163 4.63 3.75 -5.85
N ILE A 164 3.91 2.62 -5.91
CA ILE A 164 3.40 2.07 -7.18
C ILE A 164 2.37 3.03 -7.78
N THR A 165 1.37 3.41 -6.98
CA THR A 165 0.27 4.27 -7.45
C THR A 165 0.77 5.67 -7.79
N TYR A 166 1.57 6.26 -6.91
CA TYR A 166 2.08 7.61 -7.12
C TYR A 166 3.15 7.66 -8.21
N GLY A 167 3.97 6.61 -8.35
CA GLY A 167 4.94 6.49 -9.44
C GLY A 167 4.26 6.54 -10.81
N ARG A 168 3.13 5.84 -10.99
CA ARG A 168 2.33 5.94 -12.23
C ARG A 168 1.74 7.33 -12.46
N LYS A 169 1.27 7.99 -11.40
CA LYS A 169 0.77 9.38 -11.49
C LYS A 169 1.88 10.35 -11.89
N LEU A 170 3.07 10.19 -11.33
CA LEU A 170 4.23 11.04 -11.62
C LEU A 170 4.73 10.84 -13.07
N ILE A 171 4.70 9.59 -13.56
CA ILE A 171 5.05 9.27 -14.94
C ILE A 171 4.06 9.91 -15.93
N GLY A 172 2.76 9.84 -15.64
CA GLY A 172 1.70 10.33 -16.52
C GLY A 172 1.10 9.23 -17.39
N ALA A 173 0.21 9.63 -18.31
CA ALA A 173 -0.55 8.73 -19.17
C ALA A 173 0.36 7.95 -20.14
N THR A 174 -0.15 6.84 -20.70
CA THR A 174 0.63 6.05 -21.66
C THR A 174 1.06 6.89 -22.86
N ASP A 175 0.13 7.71 -23.34
CA ASP A 175 0.31 8.66 -24.43
C ASP A 175 0.79 10.01 -23.86
N PRO A 176 1.98 10.51 -24.25
CA PRO A 176 2.48 11.81 -23.79
C PRO A 176 1.54 12.98 -24.11
N GLN A 177 0.82 12.94 -25.23
CA GLN A 177 -0.11 14.02 -25.61
C GLN A 177 -1.33 14.11 -24.69
N LYS A 178 -1.62 13.03 -23.94
CA LYS A 178 -2.71 12.96 -22.95
C LYS A 178 -2.18 13.05 -21.52
N SER A 179 -0.90 13.34 -21.36
CA SER A 179 -0.27 13.48 -20.06
C SER A 179 -0.34 14.93 -19.62
N GLU A 180 -0.75 15.16 -18.38
CA GLU A 180 -0.86 16.50 -17.82
C GLU A 180 0.54 17.16 -17.68
N PRO A 181 0.65 18.48 -17.86
CA PRO A 181 1.86 19.22 -17.53
C PRO A 181 2.30 18.98 -16.07
N GLY A 182 3.61 18.82 -15.86
CA GLY A 182 4.21 18.43 -14.58
C GLY A 182 4.43 16.93 -14.39
N THR A 183 3.84 16.09 -15.24
CA THR A 183 4.19 14.66 -15.32
C THR A 183 5.44 14.46 -16.17
N ILE A 184 6.18 13.37 -15.93
CA ILE A 184 7.42 13.08 -16.66
C ILE A 184 7.17 13.01 -18.18
N ARG A 185 6.10 12.34 -18.61
CA ARG A 185 5.79 12.22 -20.04
C ARG A 185 5.21 13.50 -20.63
N GLY A 186 4.40 14.25 -19.88
CA GLY A 186 3.87 15.53 -20.33
C GLY A 186 4.98 16.57 -20.56
N ASP A 187 5.98 16.60 -19.66
CA ASP A 187 7.07 17.57 -19.74
C ASP A 187 8.18 17.15 -20.72
N LEU A 188 8.47 15.84 -20.78
CA LEU A 188 9.70 15.35 -21.41
C LEU A 188 9.47 14.46 -22.63
N ALA A 189 8.23 14.18 -23.07
CA ALA A 189 7.97 13.36 -24.25
C ALA A 189 6.88 13.97 -25.14
N VAL A 190 6.95 13.66 -26.44
CA VAL A 190 5.98 14.16 -27.44
C VAL A 190 5.17 13.01 -28.03
N VAL A 191 5.83 11.89 -28.33
CA VAL A 191 5.23 10.70 -28.92
C VAL A 191 5.64 9.45 -28.15
N VAL A 192 4.86 8.39 -28.27
CA VAL A 192 5.20 7.09 -27.69
C VAL A 192 6.44 6.54 -28.42
N GLY A 193 7.51 6.23 -27.68
CA GLY A 193 8.70 5.59 -28.23
C GLY A 193 8.34 4.28 -28.95
N ARG A 194 8.68 4.20 -30.23
CA ARG A 194 8.48 3.05 -31.12
C ARG A 194 9.83 2.48 -31.52
#